data_AF-A0A9W7Y8C2-F1
#
_entry.id   AF-A0A9W7Y8C2-F1
#
_cell.length_a   1.000
_cell.length_b   1.000
_cell.length_c   1.000
_cell.angle_alpha   90.00
_cell.angle_beta   90.00
_cell.angle_gamma   90.00
#
_symmetry.space_group_name_H-M   'P 1'
#
loop_
_entity.id
_entity.type
_entity.pdbx_description
1 polymer ?
#
loop_
_entity_poly.entity_id
_entity_poly.type
_entity_poly.pdbx_seq_one_letter_code
_entity_poly.pdbx_strand_id
1 'polypeptide(L)'
;MGEHAILCVDAEAISGRLLETFEKKALCQTVDFEDDEDAPDEDELAELDSLLVCAAADCVAAFADVFGEAFEPIMDTFLPHIARYTKPTFAVSERAMAVGCLAEISKGMGVAVTKYADAVFPLLTAALQDKDLEVRSNAAFGVGVFIEAADVDAAPLFGDILRALHPLIKADDNAHNARDNAAGCVARLILENAGAVPLGEVLPVWIGALPIRGDHLEDLPVYDAVCHLLEHKRAEVEPFLPALLPVLRQALADPATLLSDRSRQRLAAL
;
A
#
# COMPACT_ATOMS: atom_id res chain seq x y z
N MET A 1 1.39 32.09 17.61
CA MET A 1 0.54 30.92 17.28
C MET A 1 1.05 30.43 15.95
N GLY A 2 1.83 29.34 15.94
CA GLY A 2 2.50 28.83 14.74
C GLY A 2 1.54 28.11 13.81
N GLU A 3 1.95 27.91 12.56
CA GLU A 3 1.17 27.28 11.47
C GLU A 3 0.53 25.93 11.87
N HIS A 4 1.15 25.17 12.79
CA HIS A 4 0.60 23.94 13.36
C HIS A 4 -0.72 24.12 14.14
N ALA A 5 -0.96 25.28 14.76
CA ALA A 5 -2.18 25.52 15.53
C ALA A 5 -3.42 25.79 14.64
N ILE A 6 -3.20 26.29 13.42
CA ILE A 6 -4.28 26.56 12.45
C ILE A 6 -4.71 25.24 11.81
N LEU A 7 -3.78 24.35 11.48
CA LEU A 7 -4.07 23.03 10.93
C LEU A 7 -4.91 22.15 11.89
N CYS A 8 -4.76 22.32 13.19
CA CYS A 8 -5.37 21.43 14.18
C CYS A 8 -6.89 21.68 14.39
N VAL A 9 -7.34 22.95 14.36
CA VAL A 9 -8.77 23.28 14.54
C VAL A 9 -9.59 22.89 13.32
N ASP A 10 -9.06 23.13 12.13
CA ASP A 10 -9.73 22.75 10.88
C ASP A 10 -9.73 21.21 10.71
N ALA A 11 -8.67 20.52 11.16
CA ALA A 11 -8.62 19.06 11.12
C ALA A 11 -9.70 18.40 11.99
N GLU A 12 -9.96 18.88 13.20
CA GLU A 12 -11.01 18.32 14.06
C GLU A 12 -12.41 18.48 13.43
N ALA A 13 -12.70 19.67 12.88
CA ALA A 13 -13.97 19.92 12.20
C ALA A 13 -14.12 19.05 10.93
N ILE A 14 -13.06 18.90 10.14
CA ILE A 14 -13.06 18.03 8.95
C ILE A 14 -13.21 16.56 9.37
N SER A 15 -12.47 16.10 10.38
CA SER A 15 -12.61 14.74 10.92
C SER A 15 -14.04 14.45 11.37
N GLY A 16 -14.73 15.41 12.00
CA GLY A 16 -16.14 15.26 12.33
C GLY A 16 -17.02 15.00 11.10
N ARG A 17 -16.79 15.72 9.99
CA ARG A 17 -17.54 15.53 8.73
C ARG A 17 -17.21 14.23 8.03
N LEU A 18 -15.93 13.86 7.99
CA LEU A 18 -15.50 12.58 7.45
C LEU A 18 -16.12 11.42 8.24
N LEU A 19 -16.17 11.53 9.57
CA LEU A 19 -16.80 10.52 10.41
C LEU A 19 -18.30 10.38 10.12
N GLU A 20 -19.03 11.50 9.97
CA GLU A 20 -20.44 11.47 9.53
C GLU A 20 -20.60 10.71 8.21
N THR A 21 -19.68 10.88 7.25
CA THR A 21 -19.68 10.13 5.98
C THR A 21 -19.49 8.62 6.19
N PHE A 22 -18.50 8.21 6.98
CA PHE A 22 -18.27 6.80 7.32
C PHE A 22 -19.46 6.16 8.05
N GLU A 23 -20.22 6.96 8.80
CA GLU A 23 -21.42 6.52 9.52
C GLU A 23 -22.69 6.56 8.67
N LYS A 24 -22.62 7.03 7.42
CA LYS A 24 -23.78 7.30 6.55
C LYS A 24 -24.78 8.29 7.16
N LYS A 25 -24.26 9.33 7.81
CA LYS A 25 -25.03 10.38 8.49
C LYS A 25 -24.73 11.78 7.95
N ALA A 26 -23.90 11.89 6.91
CA ALA A 26 -23.68 13.18 6.27
C ALA A 26 -25.00 13.68 5.65
N LEU A 27 -25.21 15.00 5.63
CA LEU A 27 -26.46 15.60 5.13
C LEU A 27 -26.82 15.15 3.71
N CYS A 28 -25.82 14.91 2.85
CA CYS A 28 -26.01 14.40 1.50
C CYS A 28 -26.42 12.92 1.42
N GLN A 29 -26.27 12.16 2.51
CA GLN A 29 -26.63 10.73 2.61
C GLN A 29 -27.96 10.52 3.33
N THR A 30 -28.50 11.56 3.98
CA THR A 30 -29.77 11.51 4.70
C THR A 30 -30.88 12.26 3.97
N VAL A 31 -30.71 12.51 2.67
CA VAL A 31 -31.73 13.18 1.85
C VAL A 31 -32.90 12.23 1.67
N ASP A 32 -34.09 12.74 1.92
CA ASP A 32 -35.34 12.02 1.71
C ASP A 32 -35.89 12.37 0.32
N PHE A 33 -36.09 11.35 -0.51
CA PHE A 33 -36.54 11.46 -1.89
C PHE A 33 -37.99 11.01 -2.08
N GLU A 34 -38.79 10.90 -1.00
CA GLU A 34 -40.16 10.35 -1.00
C GLU A 34 -41.10 10.88 -2.13
N ASP A 35 -40.89 12.09 -2.64
CA ASP A 35 -41.73 12.74 -3.67
C ASP A 35 -40.98 13.14 -4.97
N ASP A 36 -39.77 12.62 -5.21
CA ASP A 36 -38.94 12.98 -6.38
C ASP A 36 -38.91 11.85 -7.43
N GLU A 37 -39.61 12.05 -8.56
CA GLU A 37 -39.67 11.07 -9.67
C GLU A 37 -38.32 10.92 -10.41
N ASP A 38 -37.41 11.88 -10.28
CA ASP A 38 -36.04 11.85 -10.85
C ASP A 38 -35.00 11.40 -9.80
N ALA A 39 -35.44 10.86 -8.65
CA ALA A 39 -34.55 10.38 -7.60
C ALA A 39 -33.72 9.17 -8.04
N PRO A 40 -32.45 9.06 -7.59
CA PRO A 40 -31.66 7.87 -7.84
C PRO A 40 -32.31 6.65 -7.18
N ASP A 41 -32.25 5.50 -7.84
CA ASP A 41 -32.73 4.25 -7.25
C ASP A 41 -31.80 3.75 -6.13
N GLU A 42 -32.19 2.65 -5.46
CA GLU A 42 -31.42 2.12 -4.33
C GLU A 42 -29.98 1.70 -4.72
N ASP A 43 -29.78 1.20 -5.94
CA ASP A 43 -28.47 0.77 -6.41
C ASP A 43 -27.60 2.00 -6.75
N GLU A 44 -28.17 3.01 -7.42
CA GLU A 44 -27.50 4.28 -7.68
C GLU A 44 -27.12 5.01 -6.38
N LEU A 45 -28.00 5.04 -5.38
CA LEU A 45 -27.70 5.61 -4.06
C LEU A 45 -26.57 4.84 -3.36
N ALA A 46 -26.54 3.51 -3.46
CA ALA A 46 -25.47 2.70 -2.89
C ALA A 46 -24.11 2.96 -3.56
N GLU A 47 -24.09 3.15 -4.88
CA GLU A 47 -22.89 3.53 -5.62
C GLU A 47 -22.39 4.94 -5.26
N LEU A 48 -23.29 5.92 -5.17
CA LEU A 48 -22.97 7.28 -4.73
C LEU A 48 -22.41 7.30 -3.30
N ASP A 49 -23.02 6.53 -2.40
CA ASP A 49 -22.53 6.32 -1.04
C ASP A 49 -21.12 5.73 -1.03
N SER A 50 -20.88 4.71 -1.86
CA SER A 50 -19.56 4.07 -1.97
C SER A 50 -18.50 5.08 -2.43
N LEU A 51 -18.80 5.88 -3.45
CA LEU A 51 -17.89 6.92 -3.96
C LEU A 51 -17.57 7.97 -2.88
N LEU A 52 -18.58 8.39 -2.12
CA LEU A 52 -18.41 9.38 -1.06
C LEU A 52 -17.55 8.84 0.08
N VAL A 53 -17.75 7.58 0.48
CA VAL A 53 -16.92 6.92 1.50
C VAL A 53 -15.48 6.77 1.01
N CYS A 54 -15.27 6.43 -0.26
CA CYS A 54 -13.93 6.35 -0.83
C CYS A 54 -13.20 7.70 -0.78
N ALA A 55 -13.87 8.78 -1.19
CA ALA A 55 -13.31 10.12 -1.12
C ALA A 55 -13.00 10.55 0.34
N ALA A 56 -13.84 10.15 1.30
CA ALA A 56 -13.58 10.41 2.71
C ALA A 56 -12.33 9.67 3.20
N ALA A 57 -12.15 8.42 2.81
CA ALA A 57 -10.98 7.63 3.17
C ALA A 57 -9.68 8.17 2.56
N ASP A 58 -9.70 8.66 1.33
CA ASP A 58 -8.56 9.34 0.70
C ASP A 58 -8.16 10.59 1.49
N CYS A 59 -9.15 11.34 1.99
CA CYS A 59 -8.90 12.50 2.84
C CYS A 59 -8.28 12.11 4.19
N VAL A 60 -8.74 11.02 4.81
CA VAL A 60 -8.14 10.48 6.04
C VAL A 60 -6.70 10.00 5.80
N ALA A 61 -6.41 9.35 4.67
CA ALA A 61 -5.05 8.95 4.31
C ALA A 61 -4.14 10.17 4.11
N ALA A 62 -4.63 11.22 3.44
CA ALA A 62 -3.90 12.49 3.29
C ALA A 62 -3.61 13.17 4.65
N PHE A 63 -4.50 13.03 5.63
CA PHE A 63 -4.23 13.50 6.99
C PHE A 63 -3.04 12.78 7.61
N ALA A 64 -2.93 11.45 7.44
CA ALA A 64 -1.79 10.70 7.95
C ALA A 64 -0.45 11.15 7.31
N ASP A 65 -0.43 11.42 6.00
CA ASP A 65 0.75 11.94 5.30
C ASP A 65 1.18 13.33 5.82
N VAL A 66 0.21 14.23 6.08
CA VAL A 66 0.49 15.58 6.56
C VAL A 66 0.88 15.63 8.04
N PHE A 67 0.18 14.88 8.89
CA PHE A 67 0.38 14.92 10.34
C PHE A 67 1.48 13.98 10.83
N GLY A 68 1.84 12.96 10.04
CA GLY A 68 2.80 11.95 10.43
C GLY A 68 2.41 11.27 11.74
N GLU A 69 3.34 11.18 12.68
CA GLU A 69 3.10 10.60 14.02
C GLU A 69 1.97 11.31 14.79
N ALA A 70 1.73 12.60 14.54
CA ALA A 70 0.67 13.36 15.22
C ALA A 70 -0.75 12.95 14.77
N PHE A 71 -0.88 12.08 13.77
CA PHE A 71 -2.16 11.52 13.32
C PHE A 71 -2.77 10.51 14.33
N GLU A 72 -2.00 10.02 15.30
CA GLU A 72 -2.40 8.97 16.24
C GLU A 72 -3.82 9.14 16.85
N PRO A 73 -4.24 10.32 17.36
CA PRO A 73 -5.58 10.48 17.92
C PRO A 73 -6.70 10.36 16.88
N ILE A 74 -6.42 10.74 15.63
CA ILE A 74 -7.35 10.62 14.51
C ILE A 74 -7.42 9.15 14.07
N MET A 75 -6.28 8.46 14.04
CA MET A 75 -6.24 7.01 13.76
C MET A 75 -7.10 6.21 14.73
N ASP A 76 -7.04 6.49 16.04
CA ASP A 76 -7.87 5.84 17.06
C ASP A 76 -9.38 5.97 16.74
N THR A 77 -9.77 7.09 16.14
CA THR A 77 -11.16 7.35 15.74
C THR A 77 -11.52 6.60 14.46
N PHE A 78 -10.70 6.68 13.41
CA PHE A 78 -11.08 6.18 12.07
C PHE A 78 -10.79 4.70 11.83
N LEU A 79 -9.82 4.10 12.53
CA LEU A 79 -9.46 2.70 12.34
C LEU A 79 -10.67 1.74 12.35
N PRO A 80 -11.59 1.76 13.34
CA PRO A 80 -12.74 0.85 13.31
C PRO A 80 -13.69 1.10 12.12
N HIS A 81 -13.78 2.34 11.63
CA HIS A 81 -14.63 2.69 10.49
C HIS A 81 -14.02 2.21 9.18
N ILE A 82 -12.71 2.39 8.98
CA ILE A 82 -11.99 1.89 7.80
C ILE A 82 -11.94 0.36 7.81
N ALA A 83 -11.59 -0.25 8.95
CA ALA A 83 -11.46 -1.70 9.09
C ALA A 83 -12.77 -2.43 8.75
N ARG A 84 -13.93 -1.81 8.99
CA ARG A 84 -15.24 -2.37 8.63
C ARG A 84 -15.33 -2.70 7.13
N TYR A 85 -14.80 -1.84 6.27
CA TYR A 85 -14.89 -1.96 4.82
C TYR A 85 -13.97 -3.02 4.23
N THR A 86 -13.06 -3.61 5.02
CA THR A 86 -12.24 -4.76 4.60
C THR A 86 -13.03 -6.08 4.53
N LYS A 87 -14.26 -6.11 5.07
CA LYS A 87 -15.05 -7.35 5.16
C LYS A 87 -15.54 -7.82 3.78
N PRO A 88 -15.62 -9.14 3.52
CA PRO A 88 -16.06 -9.68 2.23
C PRO A 88 -17.48 -9.31 1.79
N THR A 89 -18.30 -8.75 2.69
CA THR A 89 -19.67 -8.30 2.42
C THR A 89 -19.74 -6.97 1.67
N PHE A 90 -18.66 -6.19 1.62
CA PHE A 90 -18.61 -4.89 0.94
C PHE A 90 -18.23 -5.03 -0.53
N ALA A 91 -18.53 -3.99 -1.32
CA ALA A 91 -18.19 -3.93 -2.73
C ALA A 91 -16.68 -3.99 -2.95
N VAL A 92 -16.24 -4.40 -4.15
CA VAL A 92 -14.81 -4.51 -4.48
C VAL A 92 -14.11 -3.17 -4.29
N SER A 93 -14.69 -2.08 -4.79
CA SER A 93 -14.19 -0.71 -4.66
C SER A 93 -13.94 -0.34 -3.20
N GLU A 94 -14.90 -0.63 -2.32
CA GLU A 94 -14.81 -0.30 -0.90
C GLU A 94 -13.73 -1.13 -0.18
N ARG A 95 -13.62 -2.43 -0.48
CA ARG A 95 -12.56 -3.28 0.07
C ARG A 95 -11.18 -2.82 -0.39
N ALA A 96 -11.04 -2.53 -1.69
CA ALA A 96 -9.79 -2.05 -2.28
C ALA A 96 -9.37 -0.70 -1.69
N MET A 97 -10.32 0.22 -1.54
CA MET A 97 -10.12 1.50 -0.88
C MET A 97 -9.69 1.31 0.58
N ALA A 98 -10.39 0.47 1.36
CA ALA A 98 -10.07 0.32 2.78
C ALA A 98 -8.65 -0.21 3.00
N VAL A 99 -8.23 -1.18 2.18
CA VAL A 99 -6.87 -1.74 2.20
C VAL A 99 -5.84 -0.70 1.76
N GLY A 100 -6.11 0.06 0.69
CA GLY A 100 -5.24 1.14 0.22
C GLY A 100 -5.11 2.28 1.24
N CYS A 101 -6.21 2.69 1.86
CA CYS A 101 -6.23 3.71 2.91
C CYS A 101 -5.38 3.28 4.12
N LEU A 102 -5.49 2.03 4.57
CA LEU A 102 -4.64 1.50 5.65
C LEU A 102 -3.15 1.48 5.25
N ALA A 103 -2.83 1.20 3.99
CA ALA A 103 -1.46 1.23 3.48
C ALA A 103 -0.87 2.66 3.54
N GLU A 104 -1.60 3.64 3.02
CA GLU A 104 -1.17 5.05 3.01
C GLU A 104 -1.08 5.63 4.42
N ILE A 105 -2.03 5.28 5.32
CA ILE A 105 -1.93 5.65 6.74
C ILE A 105 -0.66 5.06 7.37
N SER A 106 -0.34 3.79 7.08
CA SER A 106 0.86 3.15 7.62
C SER A 106 2.12 3.86 7.16
N LYS A 107 2.18 4.26 5.88
CA LYS A 107 3.26 5.08 5.33
C LYS A 107 3.37 6.44 6.01
N GLY A 108 2.25 7.17 6.08
CA GLY A 108 2.20 8.53 6.62
C GLY A 108 2.60 8.58 8.09
N MET A 109 2.08 7.66 8.90
CA MET A 109 2.43 7.58 10.33
C MET A 109 3.87 7.16 10.60
N GLY A 110 4.53 6.48 9.66
CA GLY A 110 5.84 5.86 9.87
C GLY A 110 5.83 4.94 11.09
N VAL A 111 6.86 5.03 11.93
CA VAL A 111 7.04 4.15 13.10
C VAL A 111 5.89 4.20 14.11
N ALA A 112 5.11 5.29 14.16
CA ALA A 112 3.96 5.37 15.05
C ALA A 112 2.87 4.33 14.74
N VAL A 113 2.82 3.80 13.50
CA VAL A 113 1.86 2.73 13.14
C VAL A 113 2.08 1.44 13.93
N THR A 114 3.26 1.26 14.54
CA THR A 114 3.61 0.10 15.38
C THR A 114 2.60 -0.15 16.49
N LYS A 115 2.04 0.91 17.10
CA LYS A 115 0.99 0.82 18.13
C LYS A 115 -0.27 0.08 17.64
N TYR A 116 -0.50 0.08 16.32
CA TYR A 116 -1.68 -0.47 15.66
C TYR A 116 -1.41 -1.81 14.97
N ALA A 117 -0.22 -2.39 15.12
CA ALA A 117 0.18 -3.59 14.38
C ALA A 117 -0.79 -4.77 14.53
N ASP A 118 -1.22 -5.05 15.76
CA ASP A 118 -2.17 -6.14 16.05
C ASP A 118 -3.54 -5.94 15.39
N ALA A 119 -3.90 -4.70 15.05
CA ALA A 119 -5.17 -4.36 14.42
C ALA A 119 -5.07 -4.23 12.89
N VAL A 120 -4.00 -3.63 12.38
CA VAL A 120 -3.84 -3.29 10.95
C VAL A 120 -3.23 -4.44 10.17
N PHE A 121 -2.17 -5.06 10.68
CA PHE A 121 -1.41 -6.04 9.92
C PHE A 121 -2.22 -7.31 9.56
N PRO A 122 -3.08 -7.85 10.45
CA PRO A 122 -3.98 -8.94 10.07
C PRO A 122 -4.96 -8.58 8.95
N LEU A 123 -5.39 -7.32 8.85
CA LEU A 123 -6.31 -6.87 7.80
C LEU A 123 -5.61 -6.87 6.43
N LEU A 124 -4.40 -6.30 6.37
CA LEU A 124 -3.58 -6.24 5.15
C LEU A 124 -3.19 -7.64 4.67
N THR A 125 -2.74 -8.50 5.59
CA THR A 125 -2.33 -9.88 5.24
C THR A 125 -3.50 -10.77 4.85
N ALA A 126 -4.68 -10.59 5.47
CA ALA A 126 -5.90 -11.28 5.03
C ALA A 126 -6.31 -10.85 3.61
N ALA A 127 -6.18 -9.56 3.28
CA ALA A 127 -6.55 -9.01 1.97
C ALA A 127 -5.69 -9.55 0.81
N LEU A 128 -4.48 -10.08 1.07
CA LEU A 128 -3.69 -10.82 0.06
C LEU A 128 -4.40 -12.08 -0.46
N GLN A 129 -5.41 -12.57 0.25
CA GLN A 129 -6.23 -13.72 -0.15
C GLN A 129 -7.62 -13.33 -0.69
N ASP A 130 -7.86 -12.04 -0.96
CA ASP A 130 -9.14 -11.60 -1.53
C ASP A 130 -9.39 -12.24 -2.91
N LYS A 131 -10.66 -12.44 -3.25
CA LYS A 131 -11.08 -12.98 -4.55
C LYS A 131 -10.74 -12.03 -5.70
N ASP A 132 -10.66 -10.73 -5.41
CA ASP A 132 -10.43 -9.69 -6.39
C ASP A 132 -8.94 -9.37 -6.54
N LEU A 133 -8.52 -9.08 -7.77
CA LEU A 133 -7.11 -8.78 -8.07
C LEU A 133 -6.70 -7.39 -7.57
N GLU A 134 -7.59 -6.41 -7.64
CA GLU A 134 -7.33 -5.03 -7.21
C GLU A 134 -7.10 -4.97 -5.69
N VAL A 135 -7.97 -5.64 -4.92
CA VAL A 135 -7.82 -5.74 -3.46
C VAL A 135 -6.49 -6.40 -3.09
N ARG A 136 -6.10 -7.48 -3.79
CA ARG A 136 -4.81 -8.15 -3.57
C ARG A 136 -3.62 -7.28 -3.97
N SER A 137 -3.75 -6.48 -5.03
CA SER A 137 -2.73 -5.50 -5.47
C SER A 137 -2.47 -4.46 -4.37
N ASN A 138 -3.54 -3.89 -3.81
CA ASN A 138 -3.44 -2.92 -2.70
C ASN A 138 -2.91 -3.58 -1.42
N ALA A 139 -3.28 -4.85 -1.18
CA ALA A 139 -2.76 -5.60 -0.05
C ALA A 139 -1.26 -5.88 -0.16
N ALA A 140 -0.75 -6.18 -1.37
CA ALA A 140 0.68 -6.37 -1.61
C ALA A 140 1.46 -5.09 -1.29
N PHE A 141 0.99 -3.95 -1.79
CA PHE A 141 1.54 -2.64 -1.44
C PHE A 141 1.50 -2.40 0.08
N GLY A 142 0.32 -2.55 0.69
CA GLY A 142 0.12 -2.28 2.10
C GLY A 142 0.93 -3.15 3.04
N VAL A 143 1.05 -4.45 2.77
CA VAL A 143 1.89 -5.35 3.58
C VAL A 143 3.36 -4.94 3.51
N GLY A 144 3.86 -4.57 2.33
CA GLY A 144 5.24 -4.12 2.16
C GLY A 144 5.50 -2.84 2.93
N VAL A 145 4.66 -1.82 2.70
CA VAL A 145 4.76 -0.51 3.35
C VAL A 145 4.61 -0.61 4.87
N PHE A 146 3.70 -1.45 5.36
CA PHE A 146 3.52 -1.67 6.79
C PHE A 146 4.79 -2.22 7.44
N ILE A 147 5.43 -3.22 6.81
CA ILE A 147 6.68 -3.81 7.30
C ILE A 147 7.83 -2.80 7.24
N GLU A 148 7.89 -1.95 6.22
CA GLU A 148 8.88 -0.87 6.13
C GLU A 148 8.69 0.20 7.21
N ALA A 149 7.44 0.51 7.56
CA ALA A 149 7.12 1.58 8.50
C ALA A 149 7.15 1.14 9.97
N ALA A 150 6.63 -0.04 10.29
CA ALA A 150 6.41 -0.50 11.66
C ALA A 150 7.66 -1.17 12.27
N ASP A 151 7.91 -0.95 13.55
CA ASP A 151 8.94 -1.65 14.32
C ASP A 151 8.38 -2.96 14.88
N VAL A 152 8.28 -3.98 14.01
CA VAL A 152 7.73 -5.30 14.33
C VAL A 152 8.61 -6.43 13.77
N ASP A 153 8.72 -7.54 14.50
CA ASP A 153 9.35 -8.76 13.98
C ASP A 153 8.39 -9.52 13.05
N ALA A 154 8.36 -9.11 11.78
CA ALA A 154 7.54 -9.73 10.74
C ALA A 154 8.22 -10.95 10.07
N ALA A 155 9.51 -11.22 10.36
CA ALA A 155 10.28 -12.28 9.71
C ALA A 155 9.62 -13.69 9.78
N PRO A 156 8.96 -14.09 10.90
CA PRO A 156 8.25 -15.37 10.97
C PRO A 156 7.12 -15.52 9.94
N LEU A 157 6.61 -14.41 9.40
CA LEU A 157 5.46 -14.38 8.48
C LEU A 157 5.88 -14.29 7.00
N PHE A 158 7.16 -14.07 6.71
CA PHE A 158 7.65 -13.88 5.34
C PHE A 158 7.32 -15.07 4.43
N GLY A 159 7.41 -16.30 4.93
CA GLY A 159 7.06 -17.49 4.14
C GLY A 159 5.60 -17.49 3.67
N ASP A 160 4.68 -17.01 4.50
CA ASP A 160 3.24 -16.95 4.21
C ASP A 160 2.94 -15.81 3.25
N ILE A 161 3.56 -14.65 3.47
CA ILE A 161 3.47 -13.48 2.59
C ILE A 161 4.01 -13.81 1.20
N LEU A 162 5.20 -14.40 1.09
CA LEU A 162 5.81 -14.77 -0.20
C LEU A 162 4.95 -15.76 -0.98
N ARG A 163 4.33 -16.74 -0.29
CA ARG A 163 3.38 -17.68 -0.91
C ARG A 163 2.16 -16.95 -1.49
N ALA A 164 1.66 -15.94 -0.78
CA ALA A 164 0.52 -15.13 -1.22
C ALA A 164 0.88 -14.19 -2.40
N LEU A 165 2.09 -13.63 -2.41
CA LEU A 165 2.58 -12.73 -3.46
C LEU A 165 2.93 -13.46 -4.76
N HIS A 166 3.41 -14.71 -4.68
CA HIS A 166 3.86 -15.49 -5.83
C HIS A 166 2.90 -15.47 -7.05
N PRO A 167 1.57 -15.68 -6.92
CA PRO A 167 0.65 -15.57 -8.06
C PRO A 167 0.55 -14.14 -8.62
N LEU A 168 0.70 -13.09 -7.80
CA LEU A 168 0.65 -11.69 -8.25
C LEU A 168 1.91 -11.32 -9.05
N ILE A 169 3.08 -11.78 -8.62
CA ILE A 169 4.35 -11.60 -9.34
C ILE A 169 4.30 -12.23 -10.74
N LYS A 170 3.53 -13.31 -10.88
CA LYS A 170 3.32 -14.03 -12.15
C LYS A 170 2.08 -13.57 -12.92
N ALA A 171 1.40 -12.51 -12.47
CA ALA A 171 0.23 -12.01 -13.16
C ALA A 171 0.57 -11.58 -14.60
N ASP A 172 -0.41 -11.74 -15.49
CA ASP A 172 -0.28 -11.39 -16.90
C ASP A 172 0.06 -9.91 -17.08
N ASP A 173 0.60 -9.57 -18.26
CA ASP A 173 1.03 -8.20 -18.56
C ASP A 173 -0.10 -7.17 -18.40
N ASN A 174 -1.39 -7.52 -18.56
CA ASN A 174 -2.48 -6.56 -18.36
C ASN A 174 -2.70 -6.15 -16.88
N ALA A 175 -2.01 -6.79 -15.93
CA ALA A 175 -2.11 -6.54 -14.49
C ALA A 175 -0.82 -5.96 -13.89
N HIS A 176 -0.22 -4.98 -14.58
CA HIS A 176 1.06 -4.36 -14.20
C HIS A 176 1.11 -3.94 -12.73
N ASN A 177 0.09 -3.26 -12.21
CA ASN A 177 0.08 -2.78 -10.81
C ASN A 177 0.17 -3.92 -9.79
N ALA A 178 -0.55 -5.03 -10.00
CA ALA A 178 -0.51 -6.17 -9.07
C ALA A 178 0.87 -6.84 -9.05
N ARG A 179 1.50 -6.96 -10.21
CA ARG A 179 2.86 -7.48 -10.35
C ARG A 179 3.89 -6.54 -9.73
N ASP A 180 3.78 -5.25 -9.99
CA ASP A 180 4.70 -4.22 -9.51
C ASP A 180 4.60 -4.07 -7.99
N ASN A 181 3.40 -4.00 -7.42
CA ASN A 181 3.16 -3.97 -5.97
C ASN A 181 3.69 -5.22 -5.27
N ALA A 182 3.55 -6.39 -5.90
CA ALA A 182 4.12 -7.62 -5.36
C ALA A 182 5.65 -7.65 -5.43
N ALA A 183 6.25 -7.14 -6.51
CA ALA A 183 7.69 -6.99 -6.63
C ALA A 183 8.24 -5.99 -5.58
N GLY A 184 7.53 -4.88 -5.39
CA GLY A 184 7.75 -3.90 -4.35
C GLY A 184 7.70 -4.46 -2.93
N CYS A 185 6.65 -5.22 -2.63
CA CYS A 185 6.50 -5.90 -1.34
C CYS A 185 7.69 -6.83 -1.06
N VAL A 186 8.06 -7.69 -2.02
CA VAL A 186 9.24 -8.56 -1.89
C VAL A 186 10.52 -7.76 -1.66
N ALA A 187 10.69 -6.63 -2.34
CA ALA A 187 11.83 -5.74 -2.16
C ALA A 187 11.92 -5.22 -0.72
N ARG A 188 10.79 -4.79 -0.14
CA ARG A 188 10.72 -4.34 1.26
C ARG A 188 11.02 -5.47 2.25
N LEU A 189 10.54 -6.70 2.01
CA LEU A 189 10.93 -7.86 2.83
C LEU A 189 12.44 -8.12 2.80
N ILE A 190 13.07 -7.98 1.63
CA ILE A 190 14.51 -8.14 1.45
C ILE A 190 15.28 -7.06 2.22
N LEU A 191 14.83 -5.79 2.11
CA LEU A 191 15.44 -4.67 2.81
C LEU A 191 15.33 -4.80 4.32
N GLU A 192 14.19 -5.28 4.82
CA GLU A 192 13.94 -5.52 6.23
C GLU A 192 14.82 -6.65 6.78
N ASN A 193 14.74 -7.84 6.17
CA ASN A 193 15.51 -8.98 6.63
C ASN A 193 15.79 -9.99 5.51
N ALA A 194 16.78 -9.69 4.67
CA ALA A 194 17.27 -10.60 3.63
C ALA A 194 17.70 -11.98 4.14
N GLY A 195 17.99 -12.14 5.44
CA GLY A 195 18.33 -13.43 6.06
C GLY A 195 17.13 -14.34 6.27
N ALA A 196 15.92 -13.78 6.42
CA ALA A 196 14.67 -14.51 6.56
C ALA A 196 14.01 -14.85 5.22
N VAL A 197 14.46 -14.23 4.12
CA VAL A 197 13.95 -14.51 2.77
C VAL A 197 14.69 -15.72 2.17
N PRO A 198 14.00 -16.74 1.64
CA PRO A 198 14.62 -17.84 0.91
C PRO A 198 15.10 -17.38 -0.48
N LEU A 199 16.18 -16.60 -0.53
CA LEU A 199 16.65 -15.89 -1.72
C LEU A 199 16.87 -16.81 -2.94
N GLY A 200 17.34 -18.04 -2.74
CA GLY A 200 17.54 -19.00 -3.84
C GLY A 200 16.26 -19.34 -4.61
N GLU A 201 15.11 -19.33 -3.92
CA GLU A 201 13.80 -19.58 -4.51
C GLU A 201 13.13 -18.29 -5.01
N VAL A 202 13.34 -17.19 -4.29
CA VAL A 202 12.68 -15.91 -4.54
C VAL A 202 13.31 -15.14 -5.70
N LEU A 203 14.65 -15.05 -5.77
CA LEU A 203 15.35 -14.22 -6.75
C LEU A 203 15.03 -14.56 -8.22
N PRO A 204 14.97 -15.83 -8.66
CA PRO A 204 14.62 -16.14 -10.05
C PRO A 204 13.25 -15.58 -10.47
N VAL A 205 12.29 -15.63 -9.55
CA VAL A 205 10.91 -15.19 -9.81
C VAL A 205 10.80 -13.67 -9.70
N TRP A 206 11.39 -13.08 -8.66
CA TRP A 206 11.37 -11.64 -8.43
C TRP A 206 12.11 -10.87 -9.52
N ILE A 207 13.31 -11.30 -9.94
CA ILE A 207 14.06 -10.67 -11.05
C ILE A 207 13.28 -10.79 -12.36
N GLY A 208 12.60 -11.92 -12.58
CA GLY A 208 11.73 -12.11 -13.75
C GLY A 208 10.54 -11.16 -13.79
N ALA A 209 10.16 -10.57 -12.65
CA ALA A 209 9.11 -9.57 -12.59
C ALA A 209 9.57 -8.16 -13.00
N LEU A 210 10.88 -7.89 -12.98
CA LEU A 210 11.47 -6.58 -13.25
C LEU A 210 11.73 -6.36 -14.76
N PRO A 211 11.83 -5.09 -15.24
CA PRO A 211 11.61 -3.85 -14.49
C PRO A 211 10.14 -3.64 -14.12
N ILE A 212 9.89 -2.74 -13.18
CA ILE A 212 8.56 -2.18 -12.91
C ILE A 212 8.04 -1.49 -14.17
N ARG A 213 6.72 -1.55 -14.41
CA ARG A 213 6.13 -1.14 -15.69
C ARG A 213 4.97 -0.15 -15.59
N GLY A 214 4.22 -0.21 -14.50
CA GLY A 214 3.05 0.62 -14.24
C GLY A 214 3.24 1.48 -13.01
N ASP A 215 3.42 0.86 -11.85
CA ASP A 215 3.52 1.60 -10.58
C ASP A 215 4.98 1.93 -10.22
N HIS A 216 5.48 3.03 -10.78
CA HIS A 216 6.84 3.50 -10.56
C HIS A 216 7.15 3.92 -9.11
N LEU A 217 6.15 4.03 -8.22
CA LEU A 217 6.41 4.19 -6.79
C LEU A 217 7.18 2.99 -6.22
N GLU A 218 7.05 1.82 -6.86
CA GLU A 218 7.73 0.59 -6.48
C GLU A 218 9.16 0.47 -7.00
N ASP A 219 9.61 1.39 -7.86
CA ASP A 219 11.00 1.40 -8.31
C ASP A 219 11.97 1.60 -7.14
N LEU A 220 11.66 2.55 -6.24
CA LEU A 220 12.53 2.92 -5.12
C LEU A 220 12.90 1.71 -4.25
N PRO A 221 11.95 0.98 -3.63
CA PRO A 221 12.29 -0.18 -2.82
C PRO A 221 12.94 -1.29 -3.66
N VAL A 222 12.51 -1.50 -4.90
CA VAL A 222 13.07 -2.54 -5.78
C VAL A 222 14.55 -2.32 -6.04
N TYR A 223 14.95 -1.13 -6.47
CA TYR A 223 16.33 -0.87 -6.83
C TYR A 223 17.22 -0.66 -5.59
N ASP A 224 16.66 -0.17 -4.49
CA ASP A 224 17.34 -0.16 -3.19
C ASP A 224 17.60 -1.60 -2.70
N ALA A 225 16.64 -2.52 -2.86
CA ALA A 225 16.81 -3.95 -2.55
C ALA A 225 17.86 -4.61 -3.45
N VAL A 226 17.89 -4.29 -4.75
CA VAL A 226 18.97 -4.77 -5.63
C VAL A 226 20.34 -4.31 -5.12
N CYS A 227 20.49 -3.03 -4.79
CA CYS A 227 21.74 -2.50 -4.24
C CYS A 227 22.12 -3.20 -2.92
N HIS A 228 21.14 -3.36 -2.02
CA HIS A 228 21.33 -4.07 -0.76
C HIS A 228 21.85 -5.49 -0.97
N LEU A 229 21.23 -6.26 -1.88
CA LEU A 229 21.63 -7.62 -2.17
C LEU A 229 23.03 -7.69 -2.81
N LEU A 230 23.38 -6.79 -3.73
CA LEU A 230 24.71 -6.76 -4.35
C LEU A 230 25.83 -6.44 -3.35
N GLU A 231 25.51 -5.73 -2.27
CA GLU A 231 26.44 -5.36 -1.21
C GLU A 231 26.56 -6.43 -0.12
N HIS A 232 25.44 -7.04 0.27
CA HIS A 232 25.36 -7.89 1.47
C HIS A 232 25.08 -9.38 1.18
N LYS A 233 24.57 -9.70 -0.01
CA LYS A 233 24.15 -11.05 -0.46
C LYS A 233 24.67 -11.35 -1.88
N ARG A 234 25.91 -10.92 -2.14
CA ARG A 234 26.48 -10.94 -3.49
C ARG A 234 26.55 -12.34 -4.09
N ALA A 235 26.90 -13.34 -3.29
CA ALA A 235 27.03 -14.72 -3.74
C ALA A 235 25.68 -15.28 -4.22
N GLU A 236 24.59 -14.89 -3.58
CA GLU A 236 23.22 -15.29 -3.95
C GLU A 236 22.74 -14.59 -5.23
N VAL A 237 23.16 -13.36 -5.48
CA VAL A 237 22.77 -12.58 -6.69
C VAL A 237 23.63 -12.91 -7.90
N GLU A 238 24.90 -13.26 -7.71
CA GLU A 238 25.89 -13.46 -8.78
C GLU A 238 25.39 -14.36 -9.94
N PRO A 239 24.71 -15.50 -9.69
CA PRO A 239 24.15 -16.33 -10.75
C PRO A 239 23.11 -15.63 -11.64
N PHE A 240 22.45 -14.60 -11.12
CA PHE A 240 21.35 -13.89 -11.78
C PHE A 240 21.78 -12.57 -12.44
N LEU A 241 23.03 -12.13 -12.26
CA LEU A 241 23.56 -10.91 -12.87
C LEU A 241 23.35 -10.80 -14.39
N PRO A 242 23.52 -11.87 -15.20
CA PRO A 242 23.28 -11.78 -16.64
C PRO A 242 21.84 -11.39 -17.00
N ALA A 243 20.86 -11.81 -16.20
CA ALA A 243 19.45 -11.44 -16.38
C ALA A 243 19.13 -10.05 -15.81
N LEU A 244 19.79 -9.67 -14.71
CA LEU A 244 19.55 -8.41 -14.02
C LEU A 244 20.18 -7.21 -14.73
N LEU A 245 21.38 -7.35 -15.32
CA LEU A 245 22.10 -6.23 -15.95
C LEU A 245 21.32 -5.52 -17.06
N PRO A 246 20.62 -6.20 -17.99
CA PRO A 246 19.76 -5.53 -18.97
C PRO A 246 18.65 -4.72 -18.33
N VAL A 247 18.00 -5.25 -17.29
CA VAL A 247 16.94 -4.57 -16.53
C VAL A 247 17.48 -3.30 -15.87
N LEU A 248 18.65 -3.37 -15.24
CA LEU A 248 19.28 -2.21 -14.59
C LEU A 248 19.67 -1.13 -15.60
N ARG A 249 20.17 -1.51 -16.78
CA ARG A 249 20.49 -0.55 -17.84
C ARG A 249 19.24 0.13 -18.37
N GLN A 250 18.15 -0.61 -18.54
CA GLN A 250 16.86 -0.04 -18.94
C GLN A 250 16.36 0.97 -17.90
N ALA A 251 16.35 0.58 -16.63
CA ALA A 251 15.92 1.43 -15.51
C ALA A 251 16.75 2.71 -15.36
N LEU A 252 18.08 2.63 -15.54
CA LEU A 252 18.95 3.81 -15.48
C LEU A 252 18.75 4.78 -16.66
N ALA A 253 18.32 4.26 -17.82
CA ALA A 253 18.11 5.04 -19.03
C ALA A 253 16.70 5.65 -19.12
N ASP A 254 15.73 5.06 -18.44
CA ASP A 254 14.34 5.50 -18.46
C ASP A 254 14.11 6.66 -17.47
N PRO A 255 13.72 7.86 -17.95
CA PRO A 255 13.45 9.00 -17.08
C PRO A 255 12.21 8.83 -16.19
N ALA A 256 11.31 7.88 -16.50
CA ALA A 256 10.16 7.58 -15.66
C ALA A 256 10.53 6.75 -14.43
N THR A 257 11.66 6.03 -14.47
CA THR A 257 12.10 5.18 -13.35
C THR A 257 12.54 6.03 -12.15
N LEU A 258 11.94 5.77 -10.99
CA LEU A 258 12.31 6.41 -9.74
C LEU A 258 13.49 5.69 -9.08
N LEU A 259 14.63 6.36 -8.94
CA LEU A 259 15.81 5.82 -8.27
C LEU A 259 16.26 6.78 -7.19
N SER A 260 16.55 6.27 -6.00
CA SER A 260 17.28 7.03 -4.98
C SER A 260 18.67 7.44 -5.53
N ASP A 261 19.21 8.58 -5.08
CA ASP A 261 20.54 9.03 -5.52
C ASP A 261 21.61 7.97 -5.26
N ARG A 262 21.49 7.28 -4.12
CA ARG A 262 22.36 6.16 -3.75
C ARG A 262 22.25 5.03 -4.77
N SER A 263 21.05 4.56 -5.07
CA SER A 263 20.85 3.46 -6.03
C SER A 263 21.30 3.85 -7.42
N ARG A 264 21.00 5.07 -7.88
CA ARG A 264 21.48 5.57 -9.17
C ARG A 264 23.00 5.53 -9.28
N GLN A 265 23.72 6.04 -8.26
CA GLN A 265 25.19 6.01 -8.24
C GLN A 265 25.74 4.58 -8.19
N ARG A 266 25.16 3.73 -7.34
CA ARG A 266 25.63 2.36 -7.15
C ARG A 266 25.45 1.50 -8.40
N LEU A 267 24.29 1.61 -9.05
CA LEU A 267 23.94 0.83 -10.24
C LEU A 267 24.70 1.31 -11.49
N ALA A 268 25.00 2.60 -11.60
CA ALA A 268 25.82 3.13 -12.70
C ALA A 268 27.29 2.65 -12.66
N ALA A 269 27.75 2.11 -11.52
CA ALA A 269 29.09 1.60 -11.33
C ALA A 269 29.23 0.08 -11.58
N LEU A 270 28.15 -0.60 -11.98
CA LEU A 270 28.13 -2.04 -12.31
C LEU A 270 28.45 -2.29 -13.79
#